data_AF-A0A8J6Z0K5-F1
#
_entry.id   AF-A0A8J6Z0K5-F1
#
_cell.length_a   1.000
_cell.length_b   1.000
_cell.length_c   1.000
_cell.angle_alpha   90.00
_cell.angle_beta   90.00
_cell.angle_gamma   90.00
#
_symmetry.space_group_name_H-M   'P 1'
#
loop_
_entity.id
_entity.type
_entity.pdbx_description
1 polymer ?
#
loop_
_entity_poly.entity_id
_entity_poly.type
_entity_poly.pdbx_seq_one_letter_code
_entity_poly.pdbx_strand_id
1 'polypeptide(L)' 'VLEALAAELRGRAARMERIREAVAARTPTQRDADRRLFLSQLSDPLERGDFERLGWASALNARAMAAFWEEMVPGLFEGL' A
#
# COMPACT_ATOMS: atom_id res chain seq x y z
N VAL A 1 12.64 -23.87 -3.16
CA VAL A 1 13.05 -22.53 -2.65
C VAL A 1 12.82 -21.43 -3.69
N LEU A 2 13.35 -21.54 -4.91
CA LEU A 2 13.15 -20.54 -5.97
C LEU A 2 11.67 -20.28 -6.31
N GLU A 3 10.86 -21.33 -6.46
CA GLU A 3 9.41 -21.19 -6.73
C GLU A 3 8.64 -20.49 -5.59
N ALA A 4 9.00 -20.75 -4.34
CA ALA A 4 8.36 -20.13 -3.18
C ALA A 4 8.67 -18.62 -3.12
N LEU A 5 9.93 -18.25 -3.37
CA LEU A 5 10.32 -16.84 -3.47
C LEU A 5 9.61 -16.14 -4.63
N ALA A 6 9.52 -16.78 -5.79
CA ALA A 6 8.81 -16.23 -6.94
C ALA A 6 7.31 -16.04 -6.67
N ALA A 7 6.68 -16.98 -5.95
CA ALA A 7 5.29 -16.86 -5.53
C ALA A 7 5.08 -15.70 -4.55
N GLU A 8 5.98 -15.53 -3.59
CA GLU A 8 5.94 -14.41 -2.63
C GLU A 8 6.08 -13.05 -3.34
N LEU A 9 7.02 -12.95 -4.29
CA LEU A 9 7.21 -11.75 -5.10
C LEU A 9 5.97 -11.42 -5.94
N ARG A 10 5.36 -12.43 -6.57
CA ARG A 10 4.10 -12.25 -7.33
C ARG A 10 2.96 -11.79 -6.42
N GLY A 11 2.82 -12.38 -5.25
CA GLY A 11 1.80 -11.98 -4.27
C GLY A 11 2.01 -10.55 -3.75
N ARG A 12 3.25 -10.11 -3.59
CA ARG A 12 3.55 -8.72 -3.22
C ARG A 12 3.22 -7.77 -4.38
N ALA A 13 3.58 -8.12 -5.60
CA ALA A 13 3.28 -7.31 -6.79
C ALA A 13 1.77 -7.16 -7.01
N ALA A 14 1.00 -8.24 -6.85
CA ALA A 14 -0.46 -8.21 -7.00
C ALA A 14 -1.13 -7.30 -5.96
N ARG A 15 -0.72 -7.36 -4.69
CA ARG A 15 -1.22 -6.43 -3.66
C ARG A 15 -0.89 -4.98 -3.96
N MET A 16 0.33 -4.70 -4.43
CA MET A 16 0.71 -3.33 -4.81
C MET A 16 -0.11 -2.82 -6.00
N GLU A 17 -0.44 -3.67 -6.96
CA GLU A 17 -1.34 -3.29 -8.06
C GLU A 17 -2.74 -2.97 -7.55
N ARG A 18 -3.29 -3.82 -6.67
CA ARG A 18 -4.60 -3.61 -6.06
C ARG A 18 -4.69 -2.30 -5.28
N ILE A 19 -3.61 -1.92 -4.59
CA ILE A 19 -3.51 -0.62 -3.92
C ILE A 19 -3.53 0.53 -4.93
N ARG A 20 -2.81 0.42 -6.06
CA ARG A 20 -2.82 1.46 -7.11
C ARG A 20 -4.21 1.65 -7.69
N GLU A 21 -4.94 0.57 -7.94
CA GLU A 21 -6.34 0.62 -8.39
C GLU A 21 -7.23 1.34 -7.37
N ALA A 22 -7.11 0.98 -6.09
CA ALA A 22 -7.88 1.60 -5.02
C ALA A 22 -7.60 3.11 -4.90
N VAL A 23 -6.33 3.51 -4.99
CA VAL A 23 -5.91 4.92 -5.03
C VAL A 23 -6.46 5.62 -6.27
N ALA A 24 -6.42 5.00 -7.44
CA ALA A 24 -6.90 5.59 -8.69
C ALA A 24 -8.43 5.83 -8.68
N ALA A 25 -9.18 4.99 -7.97
CA ALA A 25 -10.63 5.15 -7.79
C ALA A 25 -11.01 6.31 -6.85
N ARG A 26 -10.07 6.87 -6.08
CA ARG A 26 -10.31 7.99 -5.16
C ARG A 26 -10.30 9.34 -5.87
N THR A 27 -11.15 10.26 -5.41
CA THR A 27 -11.10 11.67 -5.84
C THR A 27 -9.81 12.34 -5.35
N PRO A 28 -9.38 13.49 -5.92
CA PRO A 28 -8.20 14.21 -5.45
C PRO A 28 -8.21 14.52 -3.95
N THR A 29 -9.36 14.92 -3.41
CA THR A 29 -9.52 15.21 -1.97
C THR A 29 -9.42 13.95 -1.12
N GLN A 30 -10.02 12.85 -1.55
CA GLN A 30 -9.90 11.56 -0.84
C GLN A 30 -8.46 11.07 -0.85
N ARG A 31 -7.75 11.17 -1.97
CA ARG A 31 -6.32 10.79 -2.04
C ARG A 31 -5.45 11.59 -1.10
N ASP A 32 -5.67 12.90 -0.98
CA ASP A 32 -4.95 13.75 -0.02
C ASP A 32 -5.28 13.36 1.43
N ALA A 33 -6.56 13.12 1.73
CA ALA A 33 -6.99 12.66 3.05
C ALA A 33 -6.37 11.30 3.42
N ASP A 34 -6.45 10.32 2.52
CA ASP A 34 -5.86 8.98 2.70
C ASP A 34 -4.35 9.07 2.90
N ARG A 35 -3.66 9.91 2.12
CA ARG A 35 -2.21 10.12 2.23
C ARG A 35 -1.83 10.70 3.60
N ARG A 36 -2.56 11.71 4.08
CA ARG A 36 -2.32 12.34 5.39
C ARG A 36 -2.61 11.37 6.53
N LEU A 37 -3.70 10.62 6.42
CA LEU A 37 -4.06 9.61 7.40
C LEU A 37 -2.99 8.53 7.49
N PHE A 38 -2.55 7.96 6.36
CA PHE A 38 -1.49 6.97 6.34
C PHE A 38 -0.18 7.52 6.92
N LEU A 39 0.22 8.73 6.52
CA LEU A 39 1.39 9.40 7.10
C LEU A 39 1.28 9.58 8.61
N SER A 40 0.09 9.82 9.17
CA SER A 40 -0.07 9.95 10.62
C SER A 40 0.12 8.63 11.40
N GLN A 41 -0.02 7.48 10.73
CA GLN A 41 0.14 6.15 11.32
C GLN A 41 1.59 5.67 11.33
N LEU A 42 2.46 6.24 10.47
CA LEU A 42 3.87 5.86 10.40
C LEU A 42 4.68 6.54 11.52
N SER A 43 5.33 5.74 12.36
CA SER A 43 6.19 6.23 13.46
C SER A 43 7.68 6.16 13.11
N ASP A 44 8.09 5.25 12.23
CA ASP A 44 9.48 5.08 11.81
C ASP A 44 9.88 6.21 10.81
N PRO A 45 10.92 7.01 11.11
CA PRO A 45 11.35 8.09 10.22
C PRO A 45 11.77 7.64 8.81
N LEU A 46 12.29 6.43 8.66
CA LEU A 46 12.74 5.86 7.39
C LEU A 46 11.53 5.44 6.54
N GLU A 47 10.54 4.80 7.14
CA GLU A 47 9.26 4.49 6.50
C GLU A 47 8.52 5.75 6.07
N ARG A 48 8.43 6.75 6.97
CA ARG A 48 7.85 8.07 6.70
C ARG A 48 8.54 8.75 5.52
N GLY A 49 9.86 8.88 5.57
CA GLY A 49 10.62 9.57 4.52
C GLY A 49 10.50 8.87 3.16
N ASP A 50 10.46 7.54 3.14
CA ASP A 50 10.25 6.81 1.89
C ASP A 50 8.84 7.03 1.32
N PHE A 51 7.81 7.01 2.17
CA PHE A 51 6.44 7.28 1.73
C PHE A 51 6.21 8.74 1.33
N GLU A 52 6.86 9.70 1.99
CA GLU A 52 6.77 11.11 1.59
C GLU A 52 7.29 11.32 0.17
N ARG A 53 8.37 10.62 -0.20
CA ARG A 53 9.01 10.66 -1.53
C ARG A 53 8.25 9.87 -2.60
N LEU A 54 7.86 8.63 -2.30
CA LEU A 54 7.30 7.69 -3.29
C LEU A 54 5.78 7.58 -3.23
N GLY A 55 5.14 8.03 -2.16
CA GLY A 55 3.72 7.85 -1.90
C GLY A 55 3.30 6.39 -1.97
N TRP A 56 2.16 6.13 -2.61
CA TRP A 56 1.62 4.78 -2.83
C TRP A 56 2.46 3.88 -3.75
N ALA A 57 3.61 4.35 -4.23
CA ALA A 57 4.61 3.51 -4.90
C ALA A 57 5.70 2.99 -3.93
N SER A 58 5.67 3.35 -2.64
CA SER A 58 6.66 2.93 -1.66
C SER A 58 6.64 1.41 -1.46
N ALA A 59 7.67 0.74 -1.97
CA ALA A 59 7.85 -0.68 -1.74
C ALA A 59 8.15 -0.96 -0.26
N LEU A 60 8.89 -0.08 0.42
CA LEU A 60 9.22 -0.24 1.84
C LEU A 60 7.95 -0.34 2.69
N ASN A 61 6.96 0.52 2.41
CA ASN A 61 5.71 0.59 3.16
C ASN A 61 4.65 -0.42 2.69
N ALA A 62 4.95 -1.34 1.76
CA ALA A 62 3.95 -2.21 1.13
C ALA A 62 3.08 -2.99 2.14
N ARG A 63 3.66 -3.46 3.26
CA ARG A 63 2.92 -4.18 4.30
C ARG A 63 1.97 -3.24 5.07
N ALA A 64 2.46 -2.09 5.51
CA ALA A 64 1.65 -1.09 6.21
C ALA A 64 0.53 -0.54 5.31
N MET A 65 0.85 -0.27 4.04
CA MET A 65 -0.13 0.15 3.04
C MET A 65 -1.21 -0.90 2.81
N ALA A 66 -0.85 -2.19 2.75
CA ALA A 66 -1.84 -3.25 2.62
C ALA A 66 -2.78 -3.30 3.84
N ALA A 67 -2.24 -3.21 5.07
CA ALA A 67 -3.08 -3.15 6.27
C ALA A 67 -4.02 -1.94 6.26
N PHE A 68 -3.48 -0.75 5.96
CA PHE A 68 -4.26 0.48 5.84
C PHE A 68 -5.40 0.35 4.82
N TRP A 69 -5.11 -0.17 3.62
CA TRP A 69 -6.11 -0.25 2.56
C TRP A 69 -7.17 -1.33 2.81
N GLU A 70 -6.84 -2.40 3.53
CA GLU A 70 -7.82 -3.39 3.99
C GLU A 70 -8.78 -2.79 5.03
N GLU A 71 -8.29 -1.91 5.91
CA GLU A 71 -9.16 -1.18 6.84
C GLU A 71 -10.09 -0.19 6.11
N MET A 72 -9.57 0.51 5.09
CA MET A 72 -10.33 1.50 4.32
C MET A 72 -11.32 0.87 3.35
N VAL A 73 -11.02 -0.33 2.85
CA VAL A 73 -11.84 -1.10 1.92
C VAL A 73 -11.73 -2.58 2.33
N PRO A 74 -12.59 -3.04 3.26
CA PRO A 74 -12.61 -4.43 3.67
C PRO A 74 -12.82 -5.37 2.46
N GLY A 75 -12.02 -6.43 2.38
CA GLY A 75 -12.03 -7.38 1.27
C GLY A 75 -11.27 -6.90 0.03
N LEU A 76 -10.47 -5.82 0.11
CA LEU A 76 -9.76 -5.29 -1.04
C LEU A 76 -8.85 -6.34 -1.70
N PHE A 77 -8.20 -7.18 -0.87
CA PHE A 77 -7.28 -8.21 -1.33
C PHE A 77 -7.92 -9.62 -1.42
N GLU A 78 -9.24 -9.75 -1.27
CA GLU A 78 -9.91 -11.03 -1.49
C GLU A 78 -9.73 -11.50 -2.94
N GLY A 79 -9.37 -12.78 -3.10
CA GLY A 79 -9.13 -13.39 -4.41
C GLY A 79 -7.72 -13.22 -4.98
N LEU A 80 -6.78 -12.64 -4.22
CA LEU A 80 -5.34 -12.61 -4.54
C LEU A 80 -4.56 -13.81 -3.99
#